data_AF-A0A357B083-F1
#
_entry.id   AF-A0A357B083-F1
#
_cell.length_a   1.000
_cell.length_b   1.000
_cell.length_c   1.000
_cell.angle_alpha   90.00
_cell.angle_beta   90.00
_cell.angle_gamma   90.00
#
_symmetry.space_group_name_H-M   'P 1'
#
loop_
_entity.id
_entity.type
_entity.pdbx_description
1 polymer ?
#
loop_
_entity_poly.entity_id
_entity_poly.type
_entity_poly.pdbx_seq_one_letter_code
_entity_poly.pdbx_strand_id
1 'polypeptide(L)' 'MINVVLVEPEIPFNTGAVARTCACTGSRLHLIRP' A
#
# COMPACT_ATOMS: atom_id res chain seq x y z
N MET A 1 -10.86 -4.31 10.31
CA MET A 1 -9.49 -3.92 9.88
C MET A 1 -9.50 -3.83 8.36
N ILE A 2 -9.16 -2.68 7.79
CA ILE A 2 -9.16 -2.48 6.33
C ILE A 2 -7.87 -3.05 5.74
N ASN A 3 -7.99 -3.73 4.59
CA ASN A 3 -6.86 -4.24 3.83
C ASN A 3 -6.75 -3.47 2.52
N VAL A 4 -5.56 -2.99 2.19
CA VAL A 4 -5.22 -2.32 0.94
C VAL A 4 -4.24 -3.21 0.19
N VAL A 5 -4.53 -3.53 -1.06
CA VAL A 5 -3.70 -4.40 -1.90
C VAL A 5 -3.23 -3.60 -3.10
N LEU A 6 -1.91 -3.47 -3.27
CA LEU A 6 -1.31 -2.96 -4.50
C LEU A 6 -0.79 -4.14 -5.31
N VAL A 7 -1.36 -4.33 -6.50
CA VAL A 7 -0.95 -5.36 -7.45
C VAL A 7 -0.02 -4.71 -8.47
N GLU A 8 1.18 -5.25 -8.58
CA GLU A 8 2.24 -4.84 -9.51
C GLU A 8 2.46 -3.31 -9.54
N PRO A 9 2.73 -2.66 -8.39
CA PRO A 9 2.88 -1.21 -8.38
C PRO A 9 4.17 -0.77 -9.10
N GLU A 10 4.02 -0.07 -10.21
CA GLU A 10 5.14 0.40 -11.05
C GLU A 10 5.79 1.70 -10.55
N ILE A 11 5.01 2.58 -9.89
CA ILE A 11 5.46 3.91 -9.48
C ILE A 11 5.86 3.88 -7.98
N PRO A 12 7.16 3.99 -7.63
CA PRO A 12 7.61 3.88 -6.23
C PRO A 12 7.00 4.93 -5.30
N PHE A 13 6.80 6.15 -5.81
CA PHE A 13 6.20 7.25 -5.02
C PHE A 13 4.78 6.92 -4.54
N ASN A 14 3.97 6.29 -5.38
CA ASN A 14 2.60 5.91 -5.02
C ASN A 14 2.59 4.85 -3.91
N THR A 15 3.47 3.87 -3.99
CA THR A 15 3.63 2.85 -2.93
C THR A 15 3.99 3.49 -1.60
N GLY A 16 4.94 4.43 -1.60
CA GLY A 16 5.32 5.17 -0.40
C GLY A 16 4.19 6.02 0.18
N ALA A 17 3.41 6.69 -0.67
CA ALA A 17 2.25 7.47 -0.24
C ALA A 17 1.15 6.58 0.37
N VAL A 18 0.82 5.46 -0.28
CA VAL A 18 -0.17 4.50 0.22
C VAL A 18 0.28 3.86 1.54
N ALA A 19 1.56 3.54 1.68
CA ALA A 19 2.12 3.02 2.94
C ALA A 19 1.94 4.01 4.11
N ARG A 20 2.20 5.31 3.89
CA ARG A 20 1.94 6.34 4.91
C ARG A 20 0.45 6.43 5.28
N THR A 21 -0.44 6.42 4.28
CA THR A 21 -1.89 6.43 4.54
C THR A 21 -2.32 5.21 5.36
N CYS A 22 -1.78 4.03 5.06
CA CYS A 22 -2.07 2.81 5.82
C CYS A 22 -1.61 2.93 7.28
N ALA A 23 -0.43 3.49 7.52
CA ALA A 23 0.07 3.75 8.87
C ALA A 23 -0.84 4.74 9.64
N CYS A 24 -1.28 5.83 9.01
CA CYS A 24 -2.16 6.83 9.64
C CYS A 24 -3.58 6.30 9.92
N THR A 25 -4.05 5.33 9.14
CA THR A 25 -5.44 4.80 9.25
C THR A 25 -5.53 3.47 9.99
N GLY A 26 -4.40 2.88 10.39
CA GLY A 26 -4.36 1.52 10.93
C GLY A 26 -4.77 0.45 9.91
N SER A 27 -4.66 0.75 8.62
CA SER A 27 -4.95 -0.21 7.54
C SER A 27 -3.74 -1.11 7.29
N ARG A 28 -3.98 -2.35 6.86
CA ARG A 28 -2.92 -3.28 6.48
C ARG A 28 -2.64 -3.18 4.98
N LEU A 29 -1.39 -2.92 4.61
CA LEU A 29 -0.94 -2.87 3.21
C LEU A 29 -0.37 -4.24 2.79
N HIS A 30 -0.79 -4.72 1.63
CA HIS A 30 -0.25 -5.89 0.95
C HIS A 30 0.31 -5.46 -0.41
N LEU A 31 1.54 -5.87 -0.72
CA LEU A 31 2.16 -5.63 -2.02
C LEU A 31 2.28 -6.97 -2.74
N ILE A 32 1.69 -7.07 -3.92
CA ILE A 32 1.86 -8.20 -4.82
C ILE A 32 2.78 -7.74 -5.95
N ARG A 33 3.90 -8.41 -6.12
CA ARG A 33 4.81 -8.25 -7.27
C ARG A 33 4.73 -9.54 -8.12
N PRO A 34 5.22 -9.53 -9.37
CA PRO A 34 5.54 -10.76 -10.07
C PRO A 34 6.52 -11.62 -9.23
#